data_AF-A0A955JJ54-F1
#
_entry.id   AF-A0A955JJ54-F1
#
_cell.length_a   1.000
_cell.length_b   1.000
_cell.length_c   1.000
_cell.angle_alpha   90.00
_cell.angle_beta   90.00
_cell.angle_gamma   90.00
#
_symmetry.space_group_name_H-M   'P 1'
#
loop_
_entity.id
_entity.type
_entity.pdbx_description
1 polymer ?
#
loop_
_entity_poly.entity_id
_entity_poly.type
_entity_poly.pdbx_seq_one_letter_code
_entity_poly.pdbx_strand_id
1 'polypeptide(L)'
;MPPQRLPIVNSDDGTWGDIIRQFLMKEHANDDTDNPANGGHKTITIQPGTATAGTAPLKFTSGTLLSMPEAGAVEFNNDKLYFTRTTSTERRVLTTGDTNITVSTTAPSSPSVGDLWVDTN
;
A
#
# COMPACT_ATOMS: atom_id res chain seq x y z
N MET A 1 -39.67 26.84 -16.61
CA MET A 1 -38.42 26.35 -17.23
C MET A 1 -37.47 27.53 -17.24
N PRO A 2 -36.30 27.47 -16.59
CA PRO A 2 -35.33 28.56 -16.73
C PRO A 2 -34.92 28.62 -18.21
N PRO A 3 -34.83 29.82 -18.80
CA PRO A 3 -34.54 29.95 -20.22
C PRO A 3 -33.17 29.32 -20.52
N GLN A 4 -33.12 28.44 -21.52
CA GLN A 4 -31.87 27.90 -22.06
C GLN A 4 -31.12 29.05 -22.73
N ARG A 5 -30.21 29.67 -21.98
CA ARG A 5 -29.31 30.67 -22.53
C ARG A 5 -28.18 29.94 -23.24
N LEU A 6 -28.02 30.23 -24.53
CA LEU A 6 -26.81 29.85 -25.26
C LEU A 6 -25.61 30.45 -24.52
N PRO A 7 -24.48 29.71 -24.38
CA PRO A 7 -23.25 30.26 -23.81
C PRO A 7 -22.89 31.56 -24.53
N ILE A 8 -22.62 32.62 -23.77
CA ILE A 8 -22.19 33.89 -24.35
C ILE A 8 -20.76 33.68 -24.83
N VAL A 9 -20.52 33.85 -26.14
CA VAL A 9 -19.18 33.71 -26.73
C VAL A 9 -18.21 34.65 -26.00
N ASN A 10 -17.09 34.11 -25.51
CA ASN A 10 -16.06 34.81 -24.74
C ASN A 10 -16.50 35.35 -23.36
N SER A 11 -17.58 34.83 -22.78
CA SER A 11 -17.93 35.08 -21.38
C SER A 11 -17.48 33.93 -20.50
N ASP A 12 -16.80 34.24 -19.40
CA ASP A 12 -16.66 33.32 -18.27
C ASP A 12 -17.86 33.54 -17.35
N ASP A 13 -18.85 32.66 -17.41
CA ASP A 13 -19.98 32.69 -16.48
C ASP A 13 -19.63 32.08 -15.11
N GLY A 14 -18.35 31.77 -14.87
CA GLY A 14 -17.82 31.19 -13.64
C GLY A 14 -18.25 29.75 -13.39
N THR A 15 -19.30 29.29 -14.07
CA THR A 15 -19.95 27.99 -13.83
C THR A 15 -19.03 26.86 -14.23
N TRP A 16 -18.31 27.00 -15.35
CA TRP A 16 -17.29 26.05 -15.76
C TRP A 16 -16.11 26.00 -14.79
N GLY A 17 -15.70 27.15 -14.27
CA GLY A 17 -14.67 27.24 -13.22
C GLY A 17 -15.08 26.48 -11.96
N ASP A 18 -16.32 26.65 -11.52
CA ASP A 18 -16.86 25.97 -10.33
C ASP A 18 -17.00 24.47 -10.52
N ILE A 19 -17.49 24.02 -11.69
CA ILE A 19 -17.61 22.60 -12.02
C ILE A 19 -16.23 21.93 -12.04
N ILE A 20 -15.24 22.56 -12.69
CA ILE A 20 -13.88 22.02 -12.76
C ILE A 20 -13.26 21.96 -11.36
N ARG A 21 -13.44 23.00 -10.54
CA ARG A 21 -12.99 23.01 -9.14
C ARG A 21 -13.65 21.90 -8.34
N GLN A 22 -14.97 21.71 -8.46
CA GLN A 22 -15.69 20.65 -7.75
C GLN A 22 -15.19 19.26 -8.15
N PHE A 23 -14.97 19.02 -9.45
CA PHE A 23 -14.44 17.75 -9.94
C PHE A 23 -13.02 17.50 -9.42
N LEU A 24 -12.13 18.49 -9.56
CA LEU A 24 -10.74 18.37 -9.11
C LEU A 24 -10.66 18.16 -7.59
N MET A 25 -11.46 18.89 -6.81
CA MET A 25 -11.53 18.73 -5.35
C MET A 25 -12.22 17.45 -4.91
N LYS A 26 -12.96 16.75 -5.76
CA LYS A 26 -13.52 15.45 -5.40
C LYS A 26 -12.45 14.37 -5.36
N GLU A 27 -11.57 14.38 -6.36
CA GLU A 27 -10.59 13.31 -6.58
C GLU A 27 -9.17 13.69 -6.09
N HIS A 28 -8.83 14.98 -6.00
CA HIS A 28 -7.48 15.48 -5.66
C HIS A 28 -7.48 16.39 -4.42
N ALA A 29 -6.41 16.29 -3.64
CA ALA A 29 -6.11 17.23 -2.58
C ALA A 29 -5.65 18.55 -3.20
N ASN A 30 -6.37 19.63 -2.88
CA ASN A 30 -5.94 20.99 -3.15
C ASN A 30 -5.22 21.51 -1.91
N ASP A 31 -3.97 21.91 -2.04
CA ASP A 31 -3.16 22.56 -1.00
C ASP A 31 -2.94 24.06 -1.28
N ASP A 32 -3.69 24.62 -2.23
CA ASP A 32 -3.63 26.02 -2.69
C ASP A 32 -2.23 26.46 -3.15
N THR A 33 -1.35 25.52 -3.46
CA THR A 33 0.01 25.78 -3.92
C THR A 33 0.19 25.29 -5.35
N ASP A 34 0.67 26.16 -6.24
CA ASP A 34 1.05 25.76 -7.60
C ASP A 34 2.44 25.09 -7.55
N ASN A 35 2.43 23.76 -7.47
CA ASN A 35 3.60 22.93 -7.27
C ASN A 35 3.65 21.84 -8.36
N PRO A 36 4.82 21.57 -8.98
CA PRO A 36 4.98 20.46 -9.92
C PRO A 36 4.74 19.08 -9.31
N ALA A 37 4.71 18.94 -7.97
CA ALA A 37 4.23 17.75 -7.29
C ALA A 37 2.72 17.66 -7.51
N ASN A 38 2.35 16.89 -8.54
CA ASN A 38 0.97 16.61 -8.92
C ASN A 38 0.11 16.31 -7.67
N GLY A 39 -0.92 17.13 -7.43
CA GLY A 39 -1.74 17.08 -6.23
C GLY A 39 -2.25 15.67 -5.94
N GLY A 40 -1.90 15.13 -4.78
CA GLY A 40 -2.22 13.76 -4.40
C GLY A 40 -3.73 13.48 -4.44
N HIS A 41 -4.12 12.22 -4.63
CA HIS A 41 -5.53 11.85 -4.60
C HIS A 41 -6.10 11.91 -3.18
N LYS A 42 -7.32 12.45 -3.01
CA LYS A 42 -8.00 12.42 -1.69
C LYS A 42 -8.29 11.00 -1.22
N THR A 43 -8.59 10.11 -2.17
CA THR A 43 -8.86 8.71 -1.89
C THR A 43 -8.23 7.88 -2.99
N ILE A 44 -7.47 6.88 -2.61
CA ILE A 44 -6.96 5.86 -3.52
C ILE A 44 -7.91 4.67 -3.42
N THR A 45 -8.67 4.42 -4.48
CA THR A 45 -9.52 3.23 -4.57
C THR A 45 -8.80 2.17 -5.39
N ILE A 46 -8.53 1.02 -4.80
CA ILE A 46 -7.89 -0.11 -5.48
C ILE A 46 -8.99 -1.06 -5.95
N GLN A 47 -9.03 -1.35 -7.25
CA GLN A 47 -9.96 -2.33 -7.80
C GLN A 47 -9.57 -3.76 -7.41
N PRO A 48 -10.53 -4.69 -7.31
CA PRO A 48 -10.21 -6.10 -7.11
C PRO A 48 -9.41 -6.64 -8.30
N GLY A 49 -8.54 -7.61 -8.01
CA GLY A 49 -7.79 -8.31 -9.03
C GLY A 49 -8.57 -9.48 -9.61
N THR A 50 -7.95 -10.16 -10.58
CA THR A 50 -8.47 -11.44 -11.08
C THR A 50 -7.50 -12.58 -10.76
N ALA A 51 -7.92 -13.83 -11.03
CA ALA A 51 -7.07 -15.01 -10.81
C ALA A 51 -5.94 -15.15 -11.86
N THR A 52 -5.92 -14.31 -12.90
CA THR A 52 -4.90 -14.37 -13.94
C THR A 52 -3.59 -13.71 -13.49
N ALA A 53 -2.46 -14.33 -13.84
CA ALA A 53 -1.14 -13.79 -13.56
C ALA A 53 -1.02 -12.33 -14.02
N GLY A 54 -0.52 -11.46 -13.13
CA GLY A 54 -0.33 -10.04 -13.43
C GLY A 54 -1.56 -9.15 -13.21
N THR A 55 -2.68 -9.71 -12.74
CA THR A 55 -3.91 -8.93 -12.50
C THR A 55 -4.24 -8.74 -11.01
N ALA A 56 -3.27 -8.96 -10.12
CA ALA A 56 -3.47 -8.70 -8.69
C ALA A 56 -3.70 -7.18 -8.45
N PRO A 57 -4.48 -6.80 -7.41
CA PRO A 57 -4.69 -5.38 -7.07
C PRO A 57 -3.38 -4.63 -6.82
N LEU A 58 -2.44 -5.29 -6.13
CA LEU A 58 -1.08 -4.85 -5.90
C LEU A 58 -0.15 -6.05 -6.16
N LYS A 59 0.80 -5.88 -7.08
CA LYS A 59 1.83 -6.87 -7.39
C LYS A 59 3.19 -6.22 -7.21
N PHE A 60 4.01 -6.81 -6.34
CA PHE A 60 5.39 -6.38 -6.15
C PHE A 60 6.32 -7.29 -6.94
N THR A 61 7.25 -6.70 -7.67
CA THR A 61 8.36 -7.42 -8.31
C THR A 61 9.52 -7.48 -7.33
N SER A 62 10.17 -8.64 -7.22
CA SER A 62 11.34 -8.78 -6.33
C SER A 62 12.47 -7.85 -6.80
N GLY A 63 13.01 -7.06 -5.88
CA GLY A 63 14.10 -6.12 -6.14
C GLY A 63 15.07 -6.02 -4.96
N THR A 64 16.08 -5.17 -5.08
CA THR A 64 17.03 -4.88 -4.00
C THR A 64 16.35 -4.04 -2.91
N LEU A 65 16.67 -4.31 -1.65
CA LEU A 65 16.22 -3.48 -0.52
C LEU A 65 16.99 -2.15 -0.48
N LEU A 66 16.37 -1.07 0.01
CA LEU A 66 17.03 0.21 0.27
C LEU A 66 18.23 0.01 1.22
N SER A 67 19.31 0.73 0.99
CA SER A 67 20.50 0.66 1.87
C SER A 67 20.18 1.12 3.30
N MET A 68 19.26 2.08 3.45
CA MET A 68 18.71 2.53 4.72
C MET A 68 17.19 2.26 4.74
N PRO A 69 16.65 1.59 5.76
CA PRO A 69 15.21 1.44 5.91
C PRO A 69 14.54 2.80 6.10
N GLU A 70 13.48 3.05 5.34
CA GLU A 70 12.69 4.28 5.41
C GLU A 70 11.31 3.97 6.01
N ALA A 71 10.87 4.78 6.98
CA ALA A 71 9.59 4.59 7.63
C ALA A 71 8.43 4.68 6.61
N GLY A 72 7.56 3.69 6.60
CA GLY A 72 6.45 3.59 5.65
C GLY A 72 6.81 2.87 4.34
N ALA A 73 8.08 2.52 4.11
CA ALA A 73 8.46 1.77 2.92
C ALA A 73 7.90 0.34 2.93
N VAL A 74 7.41 -0.09 1.77
CA VAL A 74 7.03 -1.48 1.46
C VAL A 74 8.01 -1.99 0.41
N GLU A 75 8.73 -3.06 0.73
CA GLU A 75 9.78 -3.62 -0.14
C GLU A 75 9.55 -5.12 -0.33
N PHE A 76 9.80 -5.66 -1.53
CA PHE A 76 9.69 -7.09 -1.80
C PHE A 76 11.01 -7.65 -2.34
N ASN A 77 11.58 -8.63 -1.66
CA ASN A 77 12.84 -9.26 -2.04
C ASN A 77 12.80 -10.76 -1.74
N ASN A 78 13.14 -11.58 -2.73
CA ASN A 78 13.36 -13.03 -2.60
C ASN A 78 12.27 -13.72 -1.76
N ASP A 79 11.01 -13.49 -2.15
CA ASP A 79 9.78 -14.03 -1.55
C ASP A 79 9.36 -13.42 -0.20
N LYS A 80 9.97 -12.31 0.22
CA LYS A 80 9.64 -11.64 1.48
C LYS A 80 9.11 -10.24 1.23
N LEU A 81 7.94 -9.96 1.80
CA LEU A 81 7.38 -8.61 1.91
C LEU A 81 7.88 -7.97 3.21
N TYR A 82 8.44 -6.78 3.10
CA TYR A 82 8.94 -6.00 4.22
C TYR A 82 8.12 -4.74 4.41
N PHE A 83 7.86 -4.37 5.66
CA PHE A 83 7.34 -3.07 6.03
C PHE A 83 8.21 -2.46 7.14
N THR A 84 8.60 -1.21 6.96
CA THR A 84 9.39 -0.46 7.95
C THR A 84 8.46 0.48 8.73
N ARG A 85 8.42 0.33 10.05
CA ARG A 85 7.53 1.12 10.94
C ARG A 85 8.25 2.37 11.42
N THR A 86 7.52 3.39 11.86
CA THR A 86 8.11 4.64 12.37
C THR A 86 8.86 4.46 13.70
N THR A 87 8.45 3.51 14.53
CA THR A 87 8.96 3.33 15.90
C THR A 87 10.25 2.51 15.99
N SER A 88 10.74 1.99 14.87
CA SER A 88 12.04 1.31 14.75
C SER A 88 12.42 1.35 13.28
N THR A 89 13.63 1.80 12.94
CA THR A 89 14.16 1.78 11.57
C THR A 89 14.45 0.35 11.08
N GLU A 90 13.91 -0.68 11.72
CA GLU A 90 14.09 -2.05 11.32
C GLU A 90 13.01 -2.48 10.31
N ARG A 91 13.47 -3.20 9.28
CA ARG A 91 12.57 -3.90 8.35
C ARG A 91 11.93 -5.07 9.04
N ARG A 92 10.60 -5.14 8.97
CA ARG A 92 9.85 -6.28 9.47
C ARG A 92 9.29 -7.08 8.31
N VAL A 93 9.58 -8.39 8.31
CA VAL A 93 8.95 -9.32 7.37
C VAL A 93 7.48 -9.45 7.74
N LEU A 94 6.60 -9.19 6.78
CA LEU A 94 5.18 -9.47 6.90
C LEU A 94 4.95 -10.90 6.42
N THR A 95 5.20 -11.86 7.32
CA THR A 95 5.01 -13.29 7.07
C THR A 95 3.70 -13.76 7.68
N THR A 96 2.98 -14.60 6.94
CA THR A 96 1.95 -15.49 7.48
C THR A 96 2.64 -16.76 8.00
N GLY A 97 3.06 -16.75 9.27
CA GLY A 97 3.13 -17.99 10.07
C GLY A 97 4.04 -19.14 9.63
N ASP A 98 5.07 -18.94 8.79
CA ASP A 98 6.02 -20.02 8.46
C ASP A 98 7.05 -20.25 9.57
N THR A 99 6.58 -20.39 10.81
CA THR A 99 7.36 -21.10 11.82
C THR A 99 7.08 -22.57 11.67
N ASN A 100 7.93 -23.26 10.89
CA ASN A 100 7.99 -24.71 10.94
C ASN A 100 8.59 -25.11 12.30
N ILE A 101 7.75 -25.22 13.34
CA ILE A 101 8.14 -25.94 14.55
C ILE A 101 8.12 -27.41 14.18
N THR A 102 9.31 -28.00 14.05
CA THR A 102 9.46 -29.44 13.88
C THR A 102 9.07 -30.12 15.19
N VAL A 103 7.87 -30.69 15.21
CA VAL A 103 7.40 -31.59 16.29
C VAL A 103 7.97 -32.99 16.05
N SER A 104 8.46 -33.62 17.11
CA SER A 104 8.99 -34.99 17.08
C SER A 104 8.25 -35.84 18.10
N THR A 105 7.70 -36.97 17.66
CA THR A 105 7.10 -37.99 18.55
C THR A 105 8.15 -38.72 19.38
N THR A 106 9.43 -38.53 19.08
CA THR A 106 10.55 -39.11 19.81
C THR A 106 11.29 -38.00 20.56
N ALA A 107 11.41 -38.13 21.88
CA ALA A 107 12.19 -37.21 22.70
C ALA A 107 13.68 -37.20 22.27
N PRO A 108 14.36 -36.04 22.27
CA PRO A 108 15.81 -35.98 22.06
C PRO A 108 16.55 -36.85 23.07
N SER A 109 17.58 -37.58 22.65
CA SER A 109 18.35 -38.47 23.52
C SER A 109 19.32 -37.73 24.46
N SER A 110 19.55 -36.43 24.22
CA SER A 110 20.47 -35.59 24.99
C SER A 110 19.97 -34.14 25.09
N PRO A 111 18.81 -33.86 25.73
CA PRO A 111 18.31 -32.50 25.85
C PRO A 111 19.14 -31.69 26.85
N SER A 112 19.33 -30.40 26.56
CA SER A 112 19.94 -29.42 27.46
C SER A 112 18.86 -28.65 28.21
N VAL A 113 19.20 -28.12 29.40
CA VAL A 113 18.29 -27.24 30.15
C VAL A 113 18.00 -26.00 29.30
N GLY A 114 16.72 -25.74 29.04
CA GLY A 114 16.25 -24.62 28.21
C GLY A 114 15.83 -25.01 26.80
N ASP A 115 16.04 -26.27 26.39
CA ASP A 115 15.51 -26.78 25.13
C ASP A 115 13.98 -26.94 25.22
N LEU A 116 13.27 -26.49 24.18
CA LEU A 116 11.83 -26.71 24.03
C LEU A 116 11.62 -28.01 23.23
N TRP A 117 11.03 -29.03 23.87
CA TRP A 117 10.52 -30.22 23.18
C TRP A 117 8.99 -30.17 23.15
N VAL A 118 8.43 -30.24 21.94
CA VAL A 118 6.98 -30.27 21.71
C VAL A 118 6.63 -31.66 21.21
N ASP A 119 5.83 -32.39 22.00
CA ASP A 119 5.19 -33.65 21.60
C ASP A 119 3.81 -33.34 20.97
N THR A 120 3.27 -34.26 20.19
CA THR A 120 1.95 -34.18 19.55
C THR A 120 0.82 -34.83 20.36
N ASN A 121 1.10 -35.35 21.56
CA ASN A 121 0.11 -36.00 22.44
C ASN A 121 -0.53 -35.04 23.45
#